data_AF-A0A841KXT2-F1
#
_entry.id   AF-A0A841KXT2-F1
#
_cell.length_a   1.000
_cell.length_b   1.000
_cell.length_c   1.000
_cell.angle_alpha   90.00
_cell.angle_beta   90.00
_cell.angle_gamma   90.00
#
_symmetry.space_group_name_H-M   'P 1'
#
loop_
_entity.id
_entity.type
_entity.pdbx_description
1 polymer ?
#
loop_
_entity_poly.entity_id
_entity_poly.type
_entity_poly.pdbx_seq_one_letter_code
_entity_poly.pdbx_strand_id
1 'polypeptide(L)' 'MSDFNKDNNRENKKGAYIGVGIALGAALGVLFDNIAIGIALGVAIGAAINGNVEKKNRKWQ' A
#
# COMPACT_ATOMS: atom_id res chain seq x y z
N MET A 1 -15.06 -27.10 18.18
CA MET A 1 -13.67 -26.67 18.45
C MET A 1 -12.92 -26.61 17.12
N SER A 2 -13.06 -25.51 16.39
CA SER A 2 -12.28 -25.16 15.18
C SER A 2 -12.65 -23.74 14.74
N ASP A 3 -12.58 -22.79 15.67
CA ASP A 3 -12.79 -21.36 15.43
C ASP A 3 -11.43 -20.64 15.35
N PHE A 4 -10.58 -21.15 14.46
CA PHE A 4 -9.29 -20.54 14.13
C PHE A 4 -9.12 -20.47 12.62
N ASN A 5 -9.97 -19.67 11.96
CA ASN A 5 -9.57 -19.10 10.68
C ASN A 5 -10.01 -17.65 10.57
N LYS A 6 -9.51 -16.88 11.55
CA LYS A 6 -9.07 -15.50 11.47
C LYS A 6 -9.54 -14.74 10.22
N ASP A 7 -10.70 -14.10 10.36
CA ASP A 7 -10.91 -12.68 10.06
C ASP A 7 -9.65 -11.94 9.54
N ASN A 8 -9.39 -11.95 8.22
CA ASN A 8 -8.25 -11.21 7.66
C ASN A 8 -8.46 -10.53 6.30
N ASN A 9 -9.64 -10.62 5.67
CA ASN A 9 -9.80 -10.25 4.25
C ASN A 9 -10.22 -8.78 3.98
N ARG A 10 -10.38 -7.91 4.98
CA ARG A 10 -10.80 -6.51 4.70
C ARG A 10 -10.00 -5.42 5.41
N GLU A 11 -9.23 -5.74 6.44
CA GLU A 11 -8.41 -4.76 7.18
C GLU A 11 -6.92 -4.78 6.81
N ASN A 12 -6.39 -5.93 6.38
CA ASN A 12 -4.96 -6.09 6.09
C ASN A 12 -4.52 -5.56 4.71
N LYS A 13 -5.45 -5.05 3.89
CA LYS A 13 -5.11 -4.56 2.54
C LYS A 13 -4.41 -3.20 2.55
N LYS A 14 -4.55 -2.40 3.63
CA LYS A 14 -3.94 -1.07 3.71
C LYS A 14 -2.40 -1.12 3.60
N GLY A 15 -1.76 -2.10 4.24
CA GLY A 15 -0.31 -2.29 4.16
C GLY A 15 0.19 -2.90 2.84
N ALA A 16 -0.67 -3.66 2.14
CA ALA A 16 -0.30 -4.33 0.90
C ALA A 16 0.04 -3.32 -0.22
N TYR A 17 -0.69 -2.20 -0.31
CA TYR A 17 -0.43 -1.15 -1.30
C TYR A 17 0.91 -0.43 -1.07
N ILE A 18 1.32 -0.25 0.19
CA ILE A 18 2.63 0.32 0.51
C ILE A 18 3.74 -0.67 0.15
N GLY A 19 3.58 -1.96 0.48
CA GLY A 19 4.56 -2.99 0.11
C GLY A 19 4.76 -3.11 -1.40
N VAL A 20 3.67 -3.08 -2.18
CA VAL A 20 3.73 -3.06 -3.64
C VAL A 20 4.37 -1.76 -4.16
N GLY A 21 4.02 -0.61 -3.58
CA GLY A 21 4.62 0.68 -3.93
C GLY A 21 6.14 0.69 -3.72
N ILE A 22 6.63 0.15 -2.59
CA ILE A 22 8.07 0.04 -2.31
C ILE A 22 8.76 -0.93 -3.26
N ALA A 23 8.19 -2.10 -3.54
CA ALA A 23 8.79 -3.08 -4.45
C ALA A 23 8.92 -2.53 -5.89
N LEU A 24 7.87 -1.87 -6.39
CA LEU A 24 7.89 -1.20 -7.70
C LEU A 24 8.83 0.00 -7.70
N GLY A 25 8.79 0.83 -6.66
CA GLY A 25 9.67 1.99 -6.51
C GLY A 25 11.15 1.59 -6.45
N ALA A 26 11.49 0.52 -5.75
CA ALA A 26 12.85 -0.01 -5.70
C ALA A 26 13.32 -0.51 -7.07
N ALA A 27 12.47 -1.27 -7.79
CA ALA A 27 12.79 -1.74 -9.15
C ALA A 27 13.01 -0.58 -10.13
N LEU A 28 12.18 0.47 -10.07
CA LEU A 28 12.35 1.67 -10.87
C LEU A 28 13.58 2.48 -10.44
N GLY A 29 13.85 2.58 -9.14
CA GLY A 29 15.01 3.28 -8.61
C GLY A 29 16.33 2.65 -9.04
N VAL A 30 16.39 1.32 -9.11
CA VAL A 30 17.54 0.60 -9.69
C VAL A 30 17.68 0.90 -11.18
N LEU A 31 16.56 1.02 -11.91
CA LEU A 31 16.57 1.34 -13.35
C LEU A 31 17.09 2.76 -13.65
N PHE A 32 16.81 3.71 -12.77
CA PHE A 32 17.28 5.10 -12.87
C PHE A 32 18.65 5.35 -12.23
N ASP A 33 19.33 4.29 -11.76
CA ASP A 33 20.56 4.37 -10.97
C ASP A 33 20.42 5.32 -9.74
N ASN A 34 19.17 5.48 -9.29
CA ASN A 34 18.79 6.41 -8.23
C ASN A 34 17.64 5.81 -7.40
N ILE A 35 18.03 4.92 -6.49
CA ILE A 35 17.14 4.24 -5.55
C ILE A 35 16.37 5.23 -4.67
N ALA A 36 16.96 6.38 -4.34
CA ALA A 36 16.30 7.39 -3.51
C ALA A 36 15.03 7.94 -4.20
N ILE A 37 15.12 8.26 -5.50
CA ILE A 37 13.96 8.71 -6.29
C ILE A 37 12.94 7.58 -6.42
N GLY A 38 13.40 6.36 -6.70
CA GLY A 38 12.53 5.20 -6.86
C GLY A 38 11.70 4.89 -5.61
N ILE A 39 12.33 4.84 -4.44
CA ILE A 39 11.62 4.60 -3.17
C ILE A 39 10.72 5.79 -2.82
N ALA A 40 11.16 7.03 -3.03
CA ALA A 40 10.31 8.21 -2.79
C ALA A 40 9.04 8.19 -3.65
N LEU A 41 9.15 7.85 -4.94
CA LEU A 41 8.00 7.68 -5.82
C LEU A 41 7.13 6.49 -5.40
N GLY A 42 7.74 5.34 -5.11
CA GLY A 42 7.03 4.13 -4.71
C GLY A 42 6.21 4.32 -3.44
N VAL A 43 6.79 4.99 -2.44
CA VAL A 43 6.10 5.34 -1.20
C VAL A 43 5.03 6.40 -1.44
N ALA A 44 5.30 7.43 -2.25
CA ALA A 44 4.30 8.46 -2.58
C ALA A 44 3.06 7.85 -3.29
N ILE A 45 3.28 6.95 -4.25
CA ILE A 45 2.21 6.24 -4.96
C ILE A 45 1.47 5.29 -4.02
N GLY A 46 2.19 4.46 -3.26
CA GLY A 46 1.59 3.53 -2.31
C GLY A 46 0.77 4.22 -1.22
N ALA A 47 1.26 5.36 -0.71
CA ALA A 47 0.56 6.19 0.26
C ALA A 47 -0.64 6.92 -0.34
N ALA A 48 -0.54 7.43 -1.57
CA ALA A 48 -1.66 8.08 -2.27
C ALA A 48 -2.82 7.11 -2.54
N ILE A 49 -2.51 5.86 -2.91
CA ILE A 49 -3.51 4.80 -3.09
C ILE A 49 -4.18 4.48 -1.74
N ASN A 50 -3.40 4.34 -0.67
CA ASN A 50 -3.93 4.09 0.67
C ASN A 50 -4.82 5.25 1.18
N GLY A 51 -4.40 6.50 0.99
CA GLY A 51 -5.14 7.70 1.40
C GLY A 51 -6.46 7.93 0.65
N ASN A 52 -6.57 7.48 -0.60
CA ASN A 52 -7.82 7.55 -1.37
C ASN A 52 -8.81 6.43 -1.03
N VAL A 53 -8.32 5.27 -0.55
CA VAL A 53 -9.19 4.16 -0.11
C VAL A 53 -9.96 4.53 1.18
N GLU A 54 -9.44 5.45 2.00
CA GLU A 54 -10.05 5.88 3.26
C GLU A 54 -11.28 6.80 3.10
N LYS A 55 -11.46 7.42 1.92
CA LYS A 55 -12.57 8.38 1.69
C LYS A 55 -13.94 7.74 1.40
N LYS A 56 -14.08 6.41 1.53
CA LYS A 56 -15.32 5.70 1.18
C LYS A 56 -16.21 5.30 2.36
N ASN A 57 -16.06 5.92 3.54
CA ASN A 57 -16.94 5.63 4.69
C ASN A 57 -17.54 6.83 5.43
N ARG A 58 -17.51 8.04 4.84
CA ARG A 58 -18.44 9.11 5.25
C ARG A 58 -19.72 9.02 4.44
N LYS A 59 -20.47 7.93 4.66
CA LYS A 59 -21.92 7.95 4.44
C LYS A 59 -22.51 8.75 5.60
N TRP A 60 -23.17 9.85 5.26
CA TRP A 60 -24.11 10.60 6.07
C TRP A 60 -24.66 9.80 7.26
N GLN A 61 -24.20 10.12 8.46
CA GLN A 61 -24.90 9.95 9.72
C GLN A 61 -24.89 11.30 10.43
#